data_AF-A0A5N5GZL0-F1
#
_entry.id   AF-A0A5N5GZL0-F1
#
_cell.length_a   1.000
_cell.length_b   1.000
_cell.length_c   1.000
_cell.angle_alpha   90.00
_cell.angle_beta   90.00
_cell.angle_gamma   90.00
#
_symmetry.space_group_name_H-M   'P 1'
#
loop_
_entity.id
_entity.type
_entity.pdbx_description
1 polymer ?
#
loop_
_entity_poly.entity_id
_entity_poly.type
_entity_poly.pdbx_seq_one_letter_code
_entity_poly.pdbx_strand_id
1 'polypeptide(L)'
;MLRCVAHFLEMTEEYAEKNMETRTEACVKETVLPNISKSISVLHRCETLLPAAEETNLVRRLINAIANTACKEQLTSGLLKLDHNFTAKGAPNMEPETPADWWGKALTVLILDFLQRVLSRVLNRIYMISKI
;
A
#
# COMPACT_ATOMS: atom_id res chain seq x y z
N MET A 1 4.14 -10.74 -25.03
CA MET A 1 3.68 -9.68 -24.10
C MET A 1 4.61 -8.47 -24.11
N LEU A 2 5.86 -8.58 -23.66
CA LEU A 2 6.79 -7.42 -23.55
C LEU A 2 6.96 -6.61 -24.85
N ARG A 3 7.05 -7.28 -26.01
CA ARG A 3 7.16 -6.61 -27.33
C ARG A 3 5.90 -5.83 -27.73
N CYS A 4 4.72 -6.35 -27.41
CA CYS A 4 3.45 -5.69 -27.68
C CYS A 4 3.23 -4.49 -26.76
N VAL A 5 3.62 -4.62 -25.48
CA VAL A 5 3.62 -3.54 -24.51
C VAL A 5 4.62 -2.46 -24.91
N ALA A 6 5.83 -2.84 -25.34
CA ALA A 6 6.82 -1.91 -25.87
C ALA A 6 6.32 -1.13 -27.08
N HIS A 7 5.63 -1.80 -28.00
CA HIS A 7 5.07 -1.17 -29.18
C HIS A 7 3.89 -0.24 -28.84
N PHE A 8 2.94 -0.69 -28.01
CA PHE A 8 1.78 0.11 -27.58
C PHE A 8 2.17 1.34 -26.75
N LEU A 9 3.28 1.25 -26.01
CA LEU A 9 3.83 2.35 -25.22
C LEU A 9 4.80 3.25 -26.04
N GLU A 10 4.99 3.00 -27.34
CA GLU A 10 5.91 3.75 -28.22
C GLU A 10 7.36 3.78 -27.70
N MET A 11 7.88 2.61 -27.32
CA MET A 11 9.25 2.44 -26.83
C MET A 11 10.24 2.30 -27.98
N THR A 12 10.41 3.37 -28.76
CA THR A 12 11.42 3.48 -29.83
C THR A 12 12.52 4.46 -29.41
N GLU A 13 13.78 4.16 -29.75
CA GLU A 13 14.95 5.04 -29.50
C GLU A 13 14.81 6.44 -30.08
N GLU A 14 13.91 6.62 -31.06
CA GLU A 14 13.73 7.86 -31.80
C GLU A 14 12.88 8.93 -31.07
N TYR A 15 12.23 8.61 -29.93
CA TYR A 15 11.15 9.48 -29.40
C TYR A 15 11.25 10.02 -27.96
N ALA A 16 12.15 9.56 -27.08
CA ALA A 16 12.50 10.29 -25.85
C ALA A 16 13.52 9.52 -24.98
N GLU A 17 14.64 10.16 -24.68
CA GLU A 17 15.51 9.77 -23.57
C GLU A 17 14.66 9.71 -22.26
N LYS A 18 14.61 8.55 -21.57
CA LYS A 18 13.93 8.32 -20.26
C LYS A 18 12.41 8.04 -20.20
N ASN A 19 11.78 7.54 -21.26
CA ASN A 19 10.31 7.36 -21.25
C ASN A 19 9.81 6.24 -20.29
N MET A 20 10.48 5.08 -20.22
CA MET A 20 10.01 3.95 -19.37
C MET A 20 10.15 4.19 -17.88
N GLU A 21 11.28 4.72 -17.46
CA GLU A 21 11.54 5.01 -16.04
C GLU A 21 10.54 6.03 -15.53
N THR A 22 10.35 7.13 -16.26
CA THR A 22 9.39 8.20 -15.91
C THR A 22 7.95 7.69 -15.87
N ARG A 23 7.53 6.88 -16.83
CA ARG A 23 6.16 6.32 -16.86
C ARG A 23 5.93 5.27 -15.78
N THR A 24 6.94 4.44 -15.50
CA THR A 24 6.87 3.46 -14.42
C THR A 24 6.80 4.17 -13.08
N GLU A 25 7.61 5.21 -12.89
CA GLU A 25 7.62 6.04 -11.69
C GLU A 25 6.27 6.75 -11.47
N ALA A 26 5.67 7.30 -12.53
CA ALA A 26 4.32 7.87 -12.47
C ALA A 26 3.27 6.82 -12.08
N CYS A 27 3.30 5.64 -12.71
CA CYS A 27 2.40 4.54 -12.38
C CYS A 27 2.54 4.10 -10.91
N VAL A 28 3.77 3.95 -10.41
CA VAL A 28 4.03 3.63 -9.00
C VAL A 28 3.42 4.70 -8.10
N LYS A 29 3.68 5.97 -8.38
CA LYS A 29 3.23 7.09 -7.54
C LYS A 29 1.70 7.26 -7.53
N GLU A 30 1.06 7.16 -8.69
CA GLU A 30 -0.35 7.51 -8.86
C GLU A 30 -1.28 6.32 -8.67
N THR A 31 -0.82 5.11 -9.00
CA THR A 31 -1.68 3.92 -9.03
C THR A 31 -1.32 2.91 -7.93
N VAL A 32 -0.03 2.71 -7.66
CA VAL A 32 0.43 1.69 -6.72
C VAL A 32 0.39 2.22 -5.29
N LEU A 33 1.11 3.31 -4.99
CA LEU A 33 1.25 3.83 -3.62
C LEU A 33 -0.08 4.23 -2.95
N PRO A 34 -1.11 4.76 -3.66
CA PRO A 34 -2.38 5.08 -3.03
C PRO A 34 -3.23 3.85 -2.68
N ASN A 35 -2.96 2.70 -3.28
CA ASN A 35 -3.74 1.48 -3.11
C ASN A 35 -2.95 0.42 -2.33
N ILE A 36 -3.43 0.08 -1.13
CA ILE A 36 -2.73 -0.84 -0.23
C ILE A 36 -2.60 -2.25 -0.82
N SER A 37 -3.61 -2.77 -1.52
CA SER A 37 -3.56 -4.08 -2.17
C SER A 37 -2.52 -4.14 -3.29
N LYS A 38 -2.48 -3.11 -4.16
CA LYS A 38 -1.47 -2.98 -5.21
C LYS A 38 -0.08 -2.82 -4.61
N SER A 39 0.06 -2.03 -3.55
CA SER A 39 1.32 -1.84 -2.84
C SER A 39 1.85 -3.15 -2.25
N ILE A 40 1.00 -3.95 -1.60
CA ILE A 40 1.37 -5.28 -1.08
C ILE A 40 1.79 -6.22 -2.23
N SER A 41 1.04 -6.21 -3.33
CA SER A 41 1.34 -7.07 -4.49
C SER A 41 2.69 -6.73 -5.13
N VAL A 42 3.01 -5.44 -5.28
CA VAL A 42 4.32 -5.00 -5.81
C VAL A 42 5.42 -5.28 -4.78
N LEU A 43 5.15 -5.11 -3.49
CA LEU A 43 6.10 -5.41 -2.43
C LEU A 43 6.47 -6.91 -2.40
N HIS A 44 5.50 -7.80 -2.57
CA HIS A 44 5.76 -9.24 -2.73
C HIS A 44 6.63 -9.54 -3.95
N ARG A 45 6.40 -8.87 -5.08
CA ARG A 45 7.28 -9.02 -6.25
C ARG A 45 8.70 -8.53 -6.00
N CYS A 46 8.88 -7.48 -5.18
CA CYS A 46 10.20 -6.96 -4.83
C CYS A 46 11.08 -7.99 -4.12
N GLU A 47 10.51 -8.99 -3.43
CA GLU A 47 11.26 -10.08 -2.79
C GLU A 47 12.15 -10.84 -3.79
N THR A 48 11.67 -11.00 -5.02
CA THR A 48 12.41 -11.65 -6.13
C THR A 48 13.35 -10.72 -6.89
N LEU A 49 13.33 -9.43 -6.57
CA LEU A 49 14.06 -8.37 -7.27
C LEU A 49 15.15 -7.72 -6.38
N LEU A 50 15.45 -8.33 -5.24
CA LEU A 50 16.54 -7.90 -4.38
C LEU A 50 17.91 -8.21 -5.03
N PRO A 51 18.91 -7.31 -4.92
CA PRO A 51 18.91 -6.05 -4.14
C PRO A 51 18.36 -4.82 -4.89
N ALA A 52 18.12 -4.92 -6.20
CA ALA A 52 17.77 -3.77 -7.04
C ALA A 52 16.52 -3.00 -6.56
N ALA A 53 15.52 -3.69 -6.00
CA ALA A 53 14.33 -3.06 -5.44
C ALA A 53 14.61 -2.18 -4.20
N GLU A 54 15.67 -2.46 -3.45
CA GLU A 54 16.12 -1.63 -2.31
C GLU A 54 16.95 -0.44 -2.80
N GLU A 55 17.84 -0.65 -3.77
CA GLU A 55 18.68 0.41 -4.36
C GLU A 55 17.82 1.51 -5.01
N THR A 56 16.72 1.13 -5.65
CA THR A 56 15.73 2.05 -6.23
C THR A 56 14.78 2.68 -5.21
N ASN A 57 14.96 2.41 -3.91
CA ASN A 57 14.10 2.87 -2.81
C ASN A 57 12.63 2.44 -2.90
N LEU A 58 12.28 1.50 -3.79
CA LEU A 58 10.90 1.10 -4.04
C LEU A 58 10.29 0.41 -2.82
N VAL A 59 11.03 -0.51 -2.18
CA VAL A 59 10.60 -1.23 -0.97
C VAL A 59 10.21 -0.26 0.14
N ARG A 60 11.08 0.71 0.45
CA ARG A 60 10.83 1.75 1.46
C ARG A 60 9.58 2.57 1.14
N ARG A 61 9.35 2.92 -0.14
CA ARG A 61 8.17 3.69 -0.55
C ARG A 61 6.88 2.89 -0.38
N LEU A 62 6.87 1.62 -0.76
CA LEU A 62 5.73 0.72 -0.61
C LEU A 62 5.36 0.49 0.86
N ILE A 63 6.35 0.22 1.71
CA ILE A 63 6.12 0.08 3.16
C ILE A 63 5.51 1.35 3.76
N ASN A 64 6.01 2.53 3.35
CA ASN A 64 5.45 3.80 3.80
C ASN A 64 4.04 4.05 3.25
N ALA A 65 3.74 3.64 2.02
CA ALA A 65 2.41 3.73 1.44
C ALA A 65 1.41 2.85 2.20
N ILE A 66 1.75 1.56 2.40
CA ILE A 66 0.92 0.61 3.15
C ILE A 66 0.61 1.17 4.54
N ALA A 67 1.64 1.62 5.28
CA ALA A 67 1.45 2.16 6.61
C ALA A 67 0.62 3.46 6.64
N ASN A 68 0.71 4.30 5.61
CA ASN A 68 -0.12 5.50 5.50
C ASN A 68 -1.58 5.15 5.24
N THR A 69 -1.84 4.28 4.27
CA THR A 69 -3.19 3.91 3.86
C THR A 69 -3.90 3.11 4.96
N ALA A 70 -3.22 2.14 5.57
CA ALA A 70 -3.75 1.38 6.70
C ALA A 70 -4.10 2.29 7.89
N CYS A 71 -3.29 3.32 8.15
CA CYS A 71 -3.56 4.26 9.24
C CYS A 71 -4.75 5.18 8.91
N LYS A 72 -4.84 5.68 7.68
CA LYS A 72 -6.02 6.44 7.22
C LYS A 72 -7.31 5.63 7.35
N GLU A 73 -7.31 4.38 6.92
CA GLU A 73 -8.47 3.48 7.03
C GLU A 73 -8.86 3.25 8.50
N GLN A 74 -7.89 3.01 9.38
CA GLN A 74 -8.13 2.86 10.82
C GLN A 74 -8.71 4.13 11.46
N LEU A 75 -8.21 5.31 11.11
CA LEU A 75 -8.77 6.57 11.59
C LEU A 75 -10.19 6.80 11.10
N THR A 76 -10.48 6.53 9.82
CA THR A 76 -11.85 6.64 9.29
C THR A 76 -12.80 5.65 9.96
N SER A 77 -12.38 4.41 10.21
CA SER A 77 -13.19 3.42 10.91
C SER A 77 -13.41 3.80 12.38
N GLY A 78 -12.38 4.32 13.06
CA GLY A 78 -12.47 4.82 14.43
C GLY A 78 -13.44 6.00 14.57
N LEU A 79 -13.39 6.97 13.63
CA LEU A 79 -14.31 8.11 13.57
C LEU A 79 -15.76 7.66 13.35
N LEU A 80 -16.01 6.76 12.40
CA LEU A 80 -17.35 6.23 12.15
C LEU A 80 -17.92 5.47 13.37
N LYS A 81 -17.07 4.76 14.12
CA LYS A 81 -17.47 4.11 15.39
C LYS A 81 -17.86 5.13 16.46
N LEU A 82 -17.27 6.32 16.48
CA LEU A 82 -17.65 7.39 17.41
C LEU A 82 -19.00 8.03 17.05
N ASP A 83 -19.27 8.32 15.78
CA ASP A 83 -20.55 8.91 15.33
C ASP A 83 -21.75 7.99 15.59
N HIS A 84 -21.57 6.68 15.41
CA HIS A 84 -22.61 5.70 15.74
C HIS A 84 -22.91 5.62 17.25
N ASN A 85 -21.92 5.85 18.11
CA ASN A 85 -22.14 5.90 19.57
C ASN A 85 -23.00 7.10 20.00
N PHE A 86 -23.01 8.19 19.24
CA PHE A 86 -23.89 9.34 19.50
C PHE A 86 -25.34 9.10 19.05
N THR A 87 -25.58 8.17 18.11
CA THR A 87 -26.91 7.99 17.49
C THR A 87 -27.58 6.65 17.80
N ALA A 88 -26.90 5.69 18.44
CA ALA A 88 -27.44 4.34 18.67
C ALA A 88 -27.75 4.04 20.15
N LYS A 89 -28.87 4.57 20.65
CA LYS A 89 -29.67 3.84 21.66
C LYS A 89 -30.70 2.98 20.92
N GLY A 90 -30.34 1.72 20.66
CA GLY A 90 -31.31 0.67 20.31
C GLY A 90 -31.21 0.12 18.89
N ALA A 91 -30.27 -0.79 18.63
CA ALA A 91 -30.43 -1.86 17.64
C ALA A 91 -29.45 -3.01 17.98
N PRO A 92 -29.83 -4.29 17.75
CA PRO A 92 -29.04 -5.43 18.19
C PRO A 92 -27.85 -5.70 17.28
N ASN A 93 -26.70 -5.89 17.92
CA ASN A 93 -25.45 -6.52 17.51
C ASN A 93 -25.51 -7.30 16.18
N MET A 94 -25.08 -6.65 15.11
CA MET A 94 -24.45 -7.32 13.98
C MET A 94 -23.06 -6.69 13.88
N GLU A 95 -22.05 -7.40 14.36
CA GLU A 95 -20.65 -6.95 14.31
C GLU A 95 -20.27 -6.86 12.82
N PRO A 96 -20.12 -5.65 12.25
CA PRO A 96 -19.61 -5.55 10.90
C PRO A 96 -18.17 -6.04 10.99
N GLU A 97 -17.81 -7.10 10.25
CA GLU A 97 -16.40 -7.49 10.10
C GLU A 97 -15.61 -6.20 9.88
N THR A 98 -14.75 -5.87 10.85
CA THR A 98 -14.19 -4.52 10.91
C THR A 98 -13.43 -4.30 9.59
N PRO A 99 -13.74 -3.26 8.80
CA PRO A 99 -13.04 -2.97 7.56
C PRO A 99 -11.52 -2.74 7.72
N ALA A 100 -10.99 -2.82 8.94
CA ALA A 100 -9.59 -2.69 9.26
C ALA A 100 -8.79 -4.00 9.08
N ASP A 101 -9.40 -5.18 9.00
CA ASP A 101 -8.63 -6.45 9.08
C ASP A 101 -8.23 -7.05 7.72
N TRP A 102 -8.80 -6.56 6.61
CA TRP A 102 -8.61 -7.18 5.29
C TRP A 102 -7.16 -7.09 4.79
N TRP A 103 -6.48 -5.96 5.03
CA TRP A 103 -5.09 -5.79 4.60
C TRP A 103 -4.13 -6.65 5.44
N GLY A 104 -4.48 -6.98 6.68
CA GLY A 104 -3.71 -7.87 7.53
C GLY A 104 -3.61 -9.28 6.93
N LYS A 105 -4.73 -9.82 6.43
CA LYS A 105 -4.75 -11.10 5.70
C LYS A 105 -3.90 -11.03 4.43
N ALA A 106 -3.96 -9.92 3.70
CA ALA A 106 -3.18 -9.72 2.48
C ALA A 106 -1.65 -9.70 2.73
N LEU A 107 -1.19 -9.29 3.91
CA LEU A 107 0.24 -9.28 4.24
C LEU A 107 0.86 -10.67 4.42
N THR A 108 0.04 -11.71 4.61
CA THR A 108 0.53 -13.09 4.81
C THR A 108 1.27 -13.65 3.59
N VAL A 109 1.13 -13.02 2.42
CA VAL A 109 1.87 -13.37 1.20
C VAL A 109 3.36 -12.96 1.27
N LEU A 110 3.70 -12.04 2.16
CA LEU A 110 5.06 -11.51 2.28
C LEU A 110 5.96 -12.45 3.09
N ILE A 111 7.24 -12.48 2.75
CA ILE A 111 8.26 -13.12 3.60
C ILE A 111 8.36 -12.42 4.96
N LEU A 112 8.85 -13.16 5.96
CA LEU A 112 8.91 -12.70 7.35
C LEU A 112 9.61 -11.34 7.52
N ASP A 113 10.71 -11.10 6.80
CA ASP A 113 11.44 -9.82 6.87
C ASP A 113 10.56 -8.64 6.44
N PHE A 114 9.91 -8.76 5.28
CA PHE A 114 9.08 -7.70 4.72
C PHE A 114 7.82 -7.50 5.56
N LEU A 115 7.22 -8.59 6.04
CA LEU A 115 6.10 -8.56 6.99
C LEU A 115 6.47 -7.78 8.26
N GLN A 116 7.61 -8.10 8.88
CA GLN A 116 8.09 -7.42 10.08
C GLN A 116 8.28 -5.92 9.82
N ARG A 117 8.93 -5.56 8.72
CA ARG A 117 9.18 -4.15 8.37
C ARG A 117 7.88 -3.36 8.14
N VAL A 118 6.90 -3.97 7.49
CA VAL A 118 5.56 -3.36 7.32
C VAL A 118 4.90 -3.16 8.67
N LEU A 119 4.82 -4.19 9.51
CA LEU A 119 4.17 -4.12 10.81
C LEU A 119 4.84 -3.08 11.72
N SER A 120 6.17 -3.09 11.82
CA SER A 120 6.91 -2.08 12.58
C SER A 120 6.60 -0.67 12.10
N ARG A 121 6.46 -0.45 10.79
CA ARG A 121 6.14 0.89 10.26
C ARG A 121 4.71 1.32 10.55
N VAL A 122 3.75 0.40 10.43
CA VAL A 122 2.34 0.65 10.78
C VAL A 122 2.19 0.99 12.26
N LEU A 123 2.76 0.17 13.14
CA LEU A 123 2.68 0.35 14.60
C LEU A 123 3.31 1.66 15.05
N ASN A 124 4.50 2.00 14.53
CA ASN A 124 5.14 3.28 14.85
C ASN A 124 4.28 4.48 14.46
N ARG A 125 3.57 4.41 13.33
CA ARG A 125 2.67 5.48 12.89
C ARG A 125 1.45 5.64 13.78
N ILE A 126 0.80 4.53 14.12
CA ILE A 126 -0.35 4.53 15.02
C ILE A 126 0.05 5.13 16.37
N TYR A 127 1.19 4.69 16.91
CA TYR A 127 1.73 5.22 18.16
C TYR A 127 1.98 6.72 18.11
N MET A 128 2.58 7.23 17.03
CA MET A 128 2.79 8.68 16.85
C MET A 128 1.48 9.46 16.81
N ILE A 129 0.44 8.95 16.16
CA ILE A 129 -0.86 9.63 16.06
C ILE A 129 -1.58 9.64 17.41
N SER A 130 -1.45 8.58 18.20
CA SER A 130 -2.05 8.53 19.55
C SER A 130 -1.42 9.48 20.57
N LYS A 131 -0.28 10.12 20.25
CA LYS A 131 0.45 11.04 21.12
C LYS A 131 0.28 12.52 20.77
N ILE A 132 -0.48 12.85 19.73
CA ILE A 132 -0.84 14.22 19.33
C ILE A 132 -2.17 14.55 19.97
#